data_AF-A0A9D0HRK5-F1
#
_entry.id   AF-A0A9D0HRK5-F1
#
_cell.length_a   1.000
_cell.length_b   1.000
_cell.length_c   1.000
_cell.angle_alpha   90.00
_cell.angle_beta   90.00
_cell.angle_gamma   90.00
#
_symmetry.space_group_name_H-M   'P 1'
#
loop_
_entity.id
_entity.type
_entity.pdbx_description
1 polymer ?
#
loop_
_entity_poly.entity_id
_entity_poly.type
_entity_poly.pdbx_seq_one_letter_code
_entity_poly.pdbx_strand_id
1 'polypeptide(L)'
;MIEQALAKEGLELSPTQIEKLKLFSDKLEWYNRVHNISGAKTKEAIVENIIDSIVPTQFIPQPKRLLDVGTGAGFPGLLLALIWEETTTDLAEPINK
;
A
#
# COMPACT_ATOMS: atom_id res chain seq x y z
N MET A 1 13.46 -5.17 6.09
CA MET A 1 12.13 -5.83 6.08
C MET A 1 11.45 -5.69 4.72
N ILE A 2 11.05 -4.48 4.28
CA ILE A 2 10.36 -4.31 2.99
C ILE A 2 11.17 -4.88 1.82
N GLU A 3 12.45 -4.54 1.67
CA GLU A 3 13.28 -5.08 0.58
C GLU A 3 13.41 -6.60 0.59
N GLN A 4 13.50 -7.20 1.77
CA GLN A 4 13.55 -8.66 1.92
C GLN A 4 12.21 -9.30 1.54
N ALA A 5 11.10 -8.68 1.91
CA ALA A 5 9.76 -9.15 1.57
C ALA A 5 9.47 -9.01 0.08
N LEU A 6 9.87 -7.89 -0.55
CA LEU A 6 9.82 -7.68 -2.00
C LEU A 6 10.61 -8.77 -2.74
N ALA A 7 11.85 -9.02 -2.31
CA ALA A 7 12.70 -10.04 -2.91
C ALA A 7 12.11 -11.45 -2.79
N LYS A 8 11.44 -11.75 -1.68
CA LYS A 8 10.76 -13.05 -1.46
C LYS A 8 9.61 -13.27 -2.45
N GLU A 9 8.84 -12.23 -2.75
CA GLU A 9 7.73 -12.29 -3.71
C GLU A 9 8.16 -12.03 -5.16
N GLY A 10 9.44 -11.75 -5.42
CA GLY A 10 9.94 -11.42 -6.76
C GLY A 10 9.43 -10.09 -7.30
N LEU A 11 9.19 -9.11 -6.42
CA LEU A 11 8.75 -7.76 -6.77
C LEU A 11 9.96 -6.85 -6.98
N GLU A 12 10.11 -6.33 -8.21
CA GLU A 12 11.16 -5.37 -8.56
C GLU A 12 10.58 -3.96 -8.58
N LEU A 13 11.07 -3.10 -7.70
CA LEU A 13 10.66 -1.70 -7.57
C LEU A 13 11.86 -0.77 -7.62
N SER A 14 11.64 0.47 -8.06
CA SER A 14 12.69 1.49 -8.03
C SER A 14 13.06 1.88 -6.59
N PRO A 15 14.28 2.38 -6.33
CA PRO A 15 14.67 2.85 -5.00
C PRO A 15 13.69 3.89 -4.44
N THR A 16 13.18 4.79 -5.28
CA THR A 16 12.19 5.80 -4.89
C THR A 16 10.84 5.20 -4.49
N GLN A 17 10.38 4.17 -5.18
CA GLN A 17 9.16 3.44 -4.79
C GLN A 17 9.35 2.75 -3.44
N ILE A 18 10.50 2.11 -3.22
CA ILE A 18 10.83 1.45 -1.95
C ILE A 18 10.86 2.47 -0.79
N GLU A 19 11.45 3.65 -1.01
CA GLU A 19 11.45 4.74 -0.03
C GLU A 19 10.03 5.22 0.31
N LYS A 20 9.17 5.40 -0.71
CA LYS A 20 7.76 5.75 -0.52
C LYS A 20 7.01 4.69 0.31
N LEU A 21 7.25 3.41 0.06
CA LEU A 21 6.65 2.30 0.83
C LEU A 21 7.14 2.28 2.29
N LYS A 22 8.44 2.52 2.52
CA LYS A 22 9.02 2.66 3.87
C LYS A 22 8.36 3.82 4.61
N LEU A 23 8.26 4.99 3.96
CA LEU A 23 7.61 6.17 4.52
C LEU A 23 6.13 5.92 4.84
N PHE A 24 5.40 5.24 3.97
CA PHE A 24 4.01 4.85 4.23
C PHE A 24 3.91 3.94 5.46
N SER A 25 4.78 2.92 5.56
CA SER A 25 4.83 2.02 6.71
C SER A 25 5.06 2.77 8.03
N ASP A 26 5.97 3.74 8.06
CA ASP A 26 6.26 4.54 9.25
C ASP A 26 5.09 5.44 9.63
N LYS A 27 4.46 6.08 8.64
CA LYS A 27 3.27 6.94 8.86
C LYS A 27 2.09 6.14 9.38
N LEU A 28 1.82 4.97 8.79
CA LEU A 28 0.71 4.12 9.22
C LEU A 28 0.93 3.60 10.63
N GLU A 29 2.15 3.16 10.96
CA GLU A 29 2.49 2.72 12.31
C GLU A 29 2.25 3.83 13.34
N TRP A 30 2.70 5.05 13.06
CA TRP A 30 2.47 6.20 13.93
C TRP A 30 0.99 6.52 14.09
N TYR A 31 0.25 6.56 12.98
CA TYR A 31 -1.17 6.91 12.98
C TYR A 31 -2.03 5.84 13.69
N ASN A 32 -1.66 4.56 13.55
CA ASN A 32 -2.31 3.45 14.24
C ASN A 32 -2.21 3.55 15.77
N ARG A 33 -1.10 4.06 16.31
CA ARG A 33 -0.94 4.25 17.77
C ARG A 33 -1.97 5.22 18.34
N VAL A 34 -2.43 6.18 17.54
CA VAL A 34 -3.34 7.24 17.96
C VAL A 34 -4.80 6.92 17.61
N HIS A 35 -5.03 6.28 16.46
CA HIS A 35 -6.37 6.18 15.87
C HIS A 35 -6.88 4.76 15.58
N ASN A 36 -6.05 3.71 15.76
CA ASN A 36 -6.40 2.31 15.51
C ASN A 36 -7.12 2.09 14.15
N ILE A 37 -6.57 2.67 13.07
CA ILE A 37 -7.22 2.67 11.74
C ILE A 37 -6.96 1.41 10.92
N SER A 38 -6.05 0.54 11.34
CA SER A 38 -5.85 -0.77 10.72
C SER A 38 -5.74 -1.87 11.77
N GLY A 39 -6.06 -3.11 11.38
CA GLY A 39 -5.89 -4.29 12.22
C GLY A 39 -4.42 -4.69 12.44
N ALA A 40 -3.47 -4.10 11.70
CA ALA A 40 -2.06 -4.41 11.78
C ALA A 40 -1.40 -3.69 12.97
N LYS A 41 -1.14 -4.45 14.03
CA LYS A 41 -0.59 -3.93 15.30
C LYS A 41 0.93 -3.98 15.39
N THR A 42 1.60 -4.62 14.43
CA THR A 42 3.06 -4.77 14.39
C THR A 42 3.62 -4.28 13.06
N LYS A 43 4.92 -3.97 13.04
CA LYS A 43 5.60 -3.53 11.82
C LYS A 43 5.59 -4.63 10.76
N GLU A 44 5.72 -5.87 11.19
CA GLU A 44 5.69 -7.07 10.35
C GLU A 44 4.33 -7.18 9.65
N ALA A 45 3.22 -7.08 10.38
CA ALA A 45 1.87 -7.15 9.82
C ALA A 45 1.59 -5.99 8.85
N ILE A 46 2.12 -4.79 9.13
CA ILE A 46 2.04 -3.66 8.19
C ILE A 46 2.78 -3.99 6.90
N VAL A 47 3.99 -4.54 6.99
CA VAL A 47 4.78 -4.91 5.81
C VAL A 47 4.08 -6.01 5.01
N GLU A 48 3.51 -7.03 5.66
CA GLU A 48 2.71 -8.06 4.98
C GLU A 48 1.55 -7.46 4.19
N ASN A 49 0.75 -6.56 4.79
CA ASN A 49 -0.34 -5.88 4.10
C ASN A 49 0.15 -5.01 2.93
N ILE A 50 1.31 -4.37 3.08
CA ILE A 50 1.91 -3.59 1.99
C ILE A 50 2.24 -4.49 0.81
N ILE A 51 2.88 -5.63 1.06
CA ILE A 51 3.25 -6.58 0.02
C ILE A 51 2.01 -7.16 -0.66
N ASP A 52 1.03 -7.64 0.12
CA ASP A 52 -0.24 -8.17 -0.42
C ASP A 52 -0.95 -7.18 -1.34
N SER A 53 -0.90 -5.88 -1.00
CA SER A 53 -1.53 -4.83 -1.81
C SER A 53 -0.83 -4.52 -3.13
N ILE A 54 0.47 -4.83 -3.27
CA ILE A 54 1.25 -4.54 -4.49
C ILE A 54 1.55 -5.79 -5.33
N VAL A 55 1.34 -7.00 -4.80
CA VAL A 55 1.40 -8.26 -5.57
C VAL A 55 0.58 -8.21 -6.87
N PRO A 56 -0.61 -7.58 -6.94
CA PRO A 56 -1.36 -7.44 -8.19
C PRO A 56 -0.57 -6.78 -9.32
N THR A 57 0.43 -5.96 -9.03
CA THR A 57 1.26 -5.30 -10.05
C THR A 57 2.11 -6.26 -10.88
N GLN A 58 2.31 -7.50 -10.41
CA GLN A 58 3.06 -8.53 -11.17
C GLN A 58 2.28 -9.12 -12.34
N PHE A 59 0.94 -9.11 -12.28
CA PHE A 59 0.09 -9.76 -13.28
C PHE A 59 -1.02 -8.87 -13.83
N ILE A 60 -1.26 -7.69 -13.23
CA ILE A 60 -2.15 -6.66 -13.78
C ILE A 60 -1.31 -5.60 -14.48
N PRO A 61 -1.50 -5.36 -15.79
CA PRO A 61 -0.83 -4.27 -16.48
C PRO A 61 -1.30 -2.94 -15.92
N GLN A 62 -0.40 -1.96 -15.85
CA GLN A 62 -0.70 -0.63 -15.30
C GLN A 62 -1.95 -0.01 -15.97
N PRO A 63 -3.04 0.23 -15.21
CA PRO A 63 -4.25 0.80 -15.78
C PRO A 63 -4.12 2.33 -15.89
N LYS A 64 -4.86 2.95 -16.82
CA LYS A 64 -4.93 4.43 -16.87
C LYS A 64 -5.67 5.02 -15.67
N ARG A 65 -6.70 4.31 -15.20
CA ARG A 65 -7.53 4.71 -14.06
C ARG A 65 -7.77 3.51 -13.14
N LEU A 66 -7.70 3.76 -11.84
CA LEU A 66 -7.95 2.80 -10.78
C LEU A 66 -8.98 3.39 -9.82
N LEU A 67 -9.98 2.62 -9.42
CA LEU A 67 -10.90 2.95 -8.33
C LEU A 67 -10.74 1.90 -7.23
N ASP A 68 -10.38 2.36 -6.04
CA ASP A 68 -10.37 1.54 -4.83
C ASP A 68 -11.66 1.78 -4.03
N VAL A 69 -12.46 0.72 -3.82
CA VAL A 69 -13.76 0.80 -3.15
C VAL A 69 -13.67 0.13 -1.79
N GLY A 70 -13.88 0.90 -0.73
CA GLY A 70 -13.65 0.46 0.66
C GLY A 70 -12.18 0.58 1.06
N THR A 71 -11.53 1.68 0.67
CA THR A 71 -10.09 1.87 0.83
C THR A 71 -9.61 1.85 2.29
N GLY A 72 -10.49 2.11 3.25
CA GLY A 72 -10.18 2.16 4.69
C GLY A 72 -8.96 3.05 4.99
N ALA A 73 -7.87 2.42 5.44
CA ALA A 73 -6.60 3.10 5.71
C ALA A 73 -5.76 3.43 4.46
N GLY A 74 -6.33 3.31 3.25
CA GLY A 74 -5.67 3.54 1.96
C GLY A 74 -5.20 2.27 1.26
N PHE A 75 -5.66 1.09 1.69
CA PHE A 75 -5.27 -0.18 1.08
C PHE A 75 -6.36 -0.71 0.14
N PRO A 76 -6.00 -1.29 -1.01
CA PRO A 76 -4.67 -1.30 -1.63
C PRO A 76 -4.36 -0.02 -2.42
N GLY A 77 -5.35 0.86 -2.65
CA GLY A 77 -5.31 1.89 -3.67
C GLY A 77 -4.17 2.90 -3.53
N LEU A 78 -3.86 3.36 -2.31
CA LEU A 78 -2.77 4.32 -2.12
C LEU A 78 -1.41 3.68 -2.45
N LEU A 79 -1.21 2.42 -2.07
CA LEU A 79 0.03 1.69 -2.37
C LEU A 79 0.18 1.47 -3.88
N LEU A 80 -0.90 1.07 -4.55
CA LEU A 80 -0.91 0.94 -6.01
C LEU A 80 -0.61 2.28 -6.69
N ALA A 81 -1.11 3.40 -6.17
CA ALA A 81 -0.78 4.73 -6.68
C ALA A 81 0.71 5.12 -6.49
N LEU A 82 1.39 4.58 -5.47
CA LEU A 82 2.84 4.79 -5.29
C LEU A 82 3.66 4.00 -6.31
N ILE A 83 3.15 2.85 -6.78
CA ILE A 83 3.84 2.00 -7.77
C ILE A 83 3.52 2.46 -9.20
N TRP A 84 2.23 2.63 -9.51
CA TRP A 84 1.74 3.04 -10.81
C TRP A 84 1.62 4.56 -10.89
N GLU A 85 2.76 5.25 -10.98
CA GLU A 85 2.85 6.72 -10.88
C GLU A 85 2.06 7.47 -11.98
N GLU A 86 1.76 6.82 -13.11
CA GLU A 86 0.96 7.40 -14.21
C GLU A 86 -0.54 7.06 -14.12
N THR A 87 -0.95 6.27 -13.13
CA THR A 87 -2.35 5.87 -12.95
C THR A 87 -3.12 6.92 -12.15
N THR A 88 -4.21 7.42 -12.71
CA THR A 88 -5.16 8.22 -11.92
C THR A 88 -5.90 7.30 -10.96
N THR A 89 -5.67 7.46 -9.66
CA THR A 89 -6.23 6.59 -8.63
C THR A 89 -7.26 7.34 -7.79
N ASP A 90 -8.51 6.89 -7.84
CA ASP A 90 -9.62 7.36 -7.04
C ASP A 90 -9.80 6.42 -5.83
N LEU A 91 -9.88 6.97 -4.61
CA LEU A 91 -10.10 6.20 -3.38
C LEU A 91 -11.50 6.52 -2.83
N ALA A 92 -12.36 5.52 -2.71
CA ALA A 92 -13.72 5.65 -2.22
C ALA A 92 -13.88 4.90 -0.89
N GLU A 93 -14.36 5.61 0.14
CA GLU A 93 -14.75 5.05 1.43
C GLU A 93 -16.12 5.60 1.82
N PRO A 94 -17.10 4.76 2.20
CA PRO A 94 -18.34 5.24 2.77
C PRO A 94 -18.06 5.94 4.11
N ILE A 95 -18.42 7.22 4.20
CA ILE A 95 -18.53 7.89 5.50
C ILE A 95 -19.83 7.40 6.14
N ASN A 96 -19.74 6.35 6.96
CA ASN A 96 -20.84 6.05 7.89
C ASN A 96 -20.89 7.20 8.91
N LYS A 97 -21.97 7.99 8.84
CA LYS A 97 -22.39 8.92 9.90
C LYS A 97 -23.16 8.17 10.98
#